data_AF-A0A2V8MDN1-F1
#
_entry.id   AF-A0A2V8MDN1-F1
#
_cell.length_a   1.000
_cell.length_b   1.000
_cell.length_c   1.000
_cell.angle_alpha   90.00
_cell.angle_beta   90.00
_cell.angle_gamma   90.00
#
_symmetry.space_group_name_H-M   'P 1'
#
loop_
_entity.id
_entity.type
_entity.pdbx_description
1 polymer ?
#
loop_
_entity_poly.entity_id
_entity_poly.type
_entity_poly.pdbx_seq_one_letter_code
_entity_poly.pdbx_strand_id
1 'polypeptide(L)'
;MRNLLAQAVVVLAGVLLPWVIAPAARARTTAQNNAAALPFDAHDLSGVWQLAPGGGGQGPGDNFPPLTPWGQAKYDANKPGYGPKAAPGGNDPILKCDPTGFPRILFVIWPFEIIHTGRILMFFEGQHTIREIWMDGRQLPADPDPRWYGYSVGKWQGDTLVVETIGFNDKTWLGAQGQPHSDEMRTIERYRRVDHNTIEFNLTIDDPKTYTKVWYAEPRLIKLKPGVEIPESFCVASEEEEFAKRIREPAARQTGKE
;
A
#
# COMPACT_ATOMS: atom_id res chain seq x y z
N MET A 1 67.99 5.62 -50.69
CA MET A 1 67.39 6.76 -51.42
C MET A 1 66.36 7.38 -50.49
N ARG A 2 66.69 8.51 -49.85
CA ARG A 2 66.02 9.84 -49.94
C ARG A 2 64.51 9.74 -49.67
N ASN A 3 63.89 10.33 -48.65
CA ASN A 3 63.97 11.71 -48.14
C ASN A 3 63.10 11.82 -46.87
N LEU A 4 63.58 12.42 -45.77
CA LEU A 4 63.29 13.79 -45.29
C LEU A 4 61.85 14.02 -44.77
N LEU A 5 61.67 14.18 -43.44
CA LEU A 5 61.46 15.48 -42.77
C LEU A 5 61.06 15.32 -41.30
N ALA A 6 61.75 16.07 -40.44
CA ALA A 6 61.52 16.23 -39.03
C ALA A 6 60.30 17.12 -38.75
N GLN A 7 59.65 16.96 -37.59
CA GLN A 7 59.00 18.09 -36.91
C GLN A 7 58.79 17.87 -35.40
N ALA A 8 59.40 18.79 -34.65
CA ALA A 8 59.01 19.42 -33.38
C ALA A 8 58.46 18.56 -32.22
N VAL A 9 59.28 18.42 -31.17
CA VAL A 9 58.83 18.14 -29.79
C VAL A 9 58.39 19.47 -29.17
N VAL A 10 57.10 19.60 -28.86
CA VAL A 10 56.57 20.67 -27.99
C VAL A 10 56.41 20.09 -26.59
N VAL A 11 57.17 20.64 -25.63
CA VAL A 11 57.02 20.33 -24.19
C VAL A 11 55.90 21.22 -23.64
N LEU A 12 54.77 20.61 -23.26
CA LEU A 12 53.70 21.26 -22.51
C LEU A 12 53.76 20.81 -21.04
N ALA A 13 54.13 21.74 -20.16
CA ALA A 13 54.10 21.57 -18.72
C ALA A 13 52.65 21.44 -18.24
N GLY A 14 52.30 20.30 -17.65
CA GLY A 14 51.00 20.05 -17.05
C GLY A 14 50.86 20.72 -15.69
N VAL A 15 49.93 21.67 -15.58
CA VAL A 15 49.45 22.19 -14.28
C VAL A 15 48.34 21.25 -13.79
N LEU A 16 48.65 20.43 -12.78
CA LEU A 16 47.68 19.61 -12.07
C LEU A 16 46.88 20.49 -11.09
N LEU A 17 45.66 20.86 -11.47
CA LEU A 17 44.65 21.33 -10.51
C LEU A 17 43.97 20.11 -9.88
N PRO A 18 44.07 19.88 -8.56
CA PRO A 18 43.39 18.77 -7.93
C PRO A 18 41.88 19.00 -7.99
N TRP A 19 41.18 18.07 -8.60
CA TRP A 19 39.73 17.94 -8.50
C TRP A 19 39.36 17.75 -7.03
N VAL A 20 38.84 18.81 -6.40
CA VAL A 20 38.19 18.70 -5.10
C VAL A 20 36.86 17.99 -5.32
N ILE A 21 36.85 16.66 -5.19
CA ILE A 21 35.61 15.88 -5.07
C ILE A 21 35.00 16.25 -3.72
N ALA A 22 34.02 17.16 -3.73
CA ALA A 22 33.21 17.42 -2.54
C ALA A 22 32.48 16.11 -2.16
N PRO A 23 32.47 15.71 -0.87
CA PRO A 23 31.84 14.46 -0.46
C PRO A 23 30.33 14.63 -0.42
N ALA A 24 29.64 14.33 -1.54
CA ALA A 24 28.18 14.22 -1.60
C ALA A 24 27.61 13.15 -0.64
N ALA A 25 28.46 12.27 -0.10
CA ALA A 25 28.07 11.24 0.85
C ALA A 25 27.72 11.77 2.26
N ARG A 26 28.29 12.92 2.68
CA ARG A 26 28.14 13.41 4.07
C ARG A 26 26.82 14.16 4.32
N ALA A 27 26.23 14.74 3.27
CA ALA A 27 24.98 15.50 3.35
C ALA A 27 23.73 14.59 3.45
N ARG A 28 23.76 13.38 2.87
CA ARG A 28 22.64 12.44 2.95
C ARG A 28 22.46 11.85 4.36
N THR A 29 23.55 11.63 5.09
CA THR A 29 23.52 11.03 6.43
C THR A 29 22.98 12.00 7.49
N THR A 30 23.25 13.30 7.37
CA THR A 30 22.75 14.32 8.31
C THR A 30 21.27 14.62 8.11
N ALA A 31 20.79 14.63 6.86
CA ALA A 31 19.38 14.89 6.55
C ALA A 31 18.43 13.78 7.04
N GLN A 32 18.82 12.49 6.92
CA GLN A 32 18.02 11.38 7.44
C GLN A 32 17.98 11.33 8.98
N ASN A 33 19.09 11.68 9.65
CA ASN A 33 19.16 11.67 11.11
C ASN A 33 18.37 12.83 11.76
N ASN A 34 18.22 13.97 11.09
CA ASN A 34 17.47 15.12 11.64
C ASN A 34 15.95 14.96 11.55
N ALA A 35 15.45 14.06 10.68
CA ALA A 35 14.01 13.89 10.46
C ALA A 35 13.30 13.23 11.66
N ALA A 36 14.00 12.38 12.43
CA ALA A 36 13.49 11.80 13.68
C ALA A 36 13.48 12.79 14.86
N ALA A 37 14.15 13.94 14.72
CA ALA A 37 14.29 14.95 15.78
C ALA A 37 13.29 16.11 15.65
N LEU A 38 12.49 16.15 14.58
CA LEU A 38 11.45 17.16 14.43
C LEU A 38 10.33 16.90 15.45
N PRO A 39 9.81 17.95 16.11
CA PRO A 39 8.68 17.80 17.04
C PRO A 39 7.46 17.27 16.30
N PHE A 40 6.66 16.45 16.97
CA PHE A 40 5.40 15.94 16.43
C PHE A 40 4.37 15.79 17.56
N ASP A 41 3.10 15.86 17.20
CA ASP A 41 1.99 15.47 18.07
C ASP A 41 1.58 14.04 17.70
N ALA A 42 1.51 13.15 18.70
CA ALA A 42 1.13 11.76 18.49
C ALA A 42 -0.36 11.61 18.12
N HIS A 43 -1.19 12.60 18.49
CA HIS A 43 -2.62 12.65 18.18
C HIS A 43 -2.94 13.33 16.85
N ASP A 44 -1.96 13.96 16.22
CA ASP A 44 -2.08 14.49 14.86
C ASP A 44 -1.51 13.48 13.87
N LEU A 45 -2.37 12.86 13.06
CA LEU A 45 -1.94 11.99 11.97
C LEU A 45 -2.04 12.70 10.62
N SER A 46 -2.33 14.00 10.59
CA SER A 46 -2.60 14.72 9.35
C SER A 46 -1.39 14.71 8.40
N GLY A 47 -1.67 14.56 7.11
CA GLY A 47 -0.66 14.61 6.05
C GLY A 47 -0.79 13.46 5.05
N VAL A 48 0.07 13.48 4.04
CA VAL A 48 0.15 12.43 3.02
C VAL A 48 1.16 11.37 3.42
N TRP A 49 0.72 10.13 3.42
CA TRP A 49 1.41 8.97 3.94
C TRP A 49 1.50 7.88 2.88
N GLN A 50 2.56 7.08 2.93
CA GLN A 50 2.73 5.94 2.05
C GLN A 50 3.43 4.83 2.82
N LEU A 51 3.00 3.60 2.59
CA LEU A 51 3.65 2.42 3.15
C LEU A 51 5.14 2.36 2.77
N ALA A 52 6.00 2.00 3.73
CA ALA A 52 7.44 1.93 3.48
C ALA A 52 7.77 0.93 2.36
N PRO A 53 8.70 1.26 1.43
CA PRO A 53 9.17 0.34 0.39
C PRO A 53 9.68 -0.98 0.97
N GLY A 54 9.46 -2.09 0.27
CA GLY A 54 9.82 -3.43 0.75
C GLY A 54 8.90 -4.00 1.82
N GLY A 55 7.96 -3.21 2.37
CA GLY A 55 6.88 -3.73 3.20
C GLY A 55 5.77 -4.38 2.38
N GLY A 56 5.50 -3.91 1.16
CA GLY A 56 4.31 -4.22 0.35
C GLY A 56 4.31 -5.58 -0.35
N GLY A 57 3.52 -6.52 0.18
CA GLY A 57 3.03 -7.70 -0.53
C GLY A 57 1.54 -7.58 -0.86
N GLN A 58 1.11 -6.49 -1.54
CA GLN A 58 -0.28 -6.21 -1.98
C GLN A 58 -1.40 -6.75 -1.07
N GLY A 59 -1.23 -6.68 0.25
CA GLY A 59 -2.11 -7.28 1.26
C GLY A 59 -1.46 -7.40 2.65
N PRO A 60 -2.20 -7.89 3.66
CA PRO A 60 -1.75 -8.07 5.04
C PRO A 60 -0.61 -9.05 5.26
N GLY A 61 -0.27 -9.86 4.25
CA GLY A 61 0.82 -10.85 4.29
C GLY A 61 0.38 -12.21 3.77
N ASP A 62 1.35 -13.09 3.54
CA ASP A 62 1.10 -14.43 2.99
C ASP A 62 1.02 -15.51 4.09
N ASN A 63 1.45 -15.19 5.31
CA ASN A 63 1.33 -16.06 6.47
C ASN A 63 -0.04 -15.88 7.16
N PHE A 64 -1.12 -16.19 6.45
CA PHE A 64 -2.47 -16.14 6.98
C PHE A 64 -2.85 -17.45 7.68
N PRO A 65 -3.80 -17.44 8.64
CA PRO A 65 -4.29 -18.63 9.30
C PRO A 65 -4.82 -19.72 8.36
N PRO A 66 -4.87 -20.99 8.79
CA PRO A 66 -5.58 -22.02 8.04
C PRO A 66 -7.03 -21.60 7.78
N LEU A 67 -7.49 -21.83 6.56
CA LEU A 67 -8.85 -21.50 6.14
C LEU A 67 -9.85 -22.53 6.68
N THR A 68 -11.07 -22.10 6.91
CA THR A 68 -12.21 -23.00 7.07
C THR A 68 -12.54 -23.66 5.72
N PRO A 69 -13.43 -24.67 5.67
CA PRO A 69 -13.91 -25.21 4.38
C PRO A 69 -14.54 -24.14 3.47
N TRP A 70 -15.27 -23.18 4.05
CA TRP A 70 -15.86 -22.07 3.29
C TRP A 70 -14.78 -21.14 2.73
N GLY A 71 -13.81 -20.76 3.58
CA GLY A 71 -12.69 -19.91 3.18
C GLY A 71 -11.82 -20.58 2.11
N GLN A 72 -11.57 -21.88 2.23
CA GLN A 72 -10.80 -22.67 1.26
C GLN A 72 -11.50 -22.69 -0.10
N ALA A 73 -12.82 -22.94 -0.14
CA ALA A 73 -13.57 -22.93 -1.39
C ALA A 73 -13.52 -21.56 -2.10
N LYS A 74 -13.63 -20.46 -1.35
CA LYS A 74 -13.47 -19.10 -1.90
C LYS A 74 -12.04 -18.84 -2.38
N TYR A 75 -11.04 -19.24 -1.60
CA TYR A 75 -9.63 -19.09 -1.96
C TYR A 75 -9.30 -19.85 -3.24
N ASP A 76 -9.79 -21.08 -3.41
CA ASP A 76 -9.55 -21.90 -4.60
C ASP A 76 -10.27 -21.37 -5.84
N ALA A 77 -11.41 -20.69 -5.66
CA ALA A 77 -12.08 -19.97 -6.74
C ALA A 77 -11.34 -18.70 -7.18
N ASN A 78 -10.48 -18.13 -6.31
CA ASN A 78 -9.69 -16.96 -6.61
C ASN A 78 -8.43 -17.32 -7.41
N LYS A 79 -8.29 -16.66 -8.56
CA LYS A 79 -7.27 -16.84 -9.59
C LYS A 79 -6.43 -15.56 -9.68
N PRO A 80 -5.38 -15.42 -8.85
CA PRO A 80 -4.55 -14.22 -8.88
C PRO A 80 -3.80 -14.07 -10.21
N GLY A 81 -3.37 -12.85 -10.53
CA GLY A 81 -2.56 -12.58 -11.72
C GLY A 81 -1.05 -12.82 -11.52
N TYR A 82 -0.60 -13.06 -10.29
CA TYR A 82 0.79 -13.34 -9.95
C TYR A 82 0.87 -14.31 -8.76
N GLY A 83 2.09 -14.77 -8.47
CA GLY A 83 2.37 -15.68 -7.35
C GLY A 83 2.13 -17.15 -7.71
N PRO A 84 2.22 -18.07 -6.73
CA PRO A 84 2.19 -19.51 -6.99
C PRO A 84 0.87 -20.02 -7.59
N LYS A 85 -0.24 -19.31 -7.34
CA LYS A 85 -1.58 -19.61 -7.87
C LYS A 85 -1.95 -18.79 -9.10
N ALA A 86 -0.98 -18.12 -9.73
CA ALA A 86 -1.25 -17.27 -10.87
C ALA A 86 -1.95 -18.06 -11.99
N ALA A 87 -3.01 -17.50 -12.55
CA ALA A 87 -3.67 -18.07 -13.71
C ALA A 87 -3.86 -17.02 -14.81
N PRO A 88 -3.72 -17.40 -16.10
CA PRO A 88 -4.01 -16.51 -17.21
C PRO A 88 -5.43 -15.94 -17.10
N GLY A 89 -5.55 -14.62 -17.27
CA GLY A 89 -6.85 -13.93 -17.21
C GLY A 89 -7.52 -13.96 -15.85
N GLY A 90 -6.75 -13.96 -14.75
CA GLY A 90 -7.21 -14.00 -13.36
C GLY A 90 -8.44 -13.15 -13.02
N ASN A 91 -9.09 -13.42 -11.89
CA ASN A 91 -10.42 -12.90 -11.54
C ASN A 91 -10.43 -11.94 -10.34
N ASP A 92 -9.30 -11.29 -10.07
CA ASP A 92 -9.23 -10.27 -9.02
C ASP A 92 -10.26 -9.15 -9.30
N PRO A 93 -11.20 -8.84 -8.38
CA PRO A 93 -12.26 -7.85 -8.61
C PRO A 93 -11.76 -6.48 -9.07
N ILE A 94 -10.54 -6.08 -8.68
CA ILE A 94 -9.97 -4.80 -9.11
C ILE A 94 -9.77 -4.70 -10.63
N LEU A 95 -9.64 -5.84 -11.33
CA LEU A 95 -9.42 -5.95 -12.78
C LEU A 95 -10.64 -5.52 -13.62
N LYS A 96 -11.78 -5.27 -12.96
CA LYS A 96 -13.01 -4.74 -13.55
C LYS A 96 -13.47 -3.45 -12.84
N CYS A 97 -12.53 -2.77 -12.18
CA CYS A 97 -12.77 -1.55 -11.43
C CYS A 97 -13.71 -1.65 -10.21
N ASP A 98 -13.93 -2.86 -9.66
CA ASP A 98 -14.53 -2.95 -8.33
C ASP A 98 -13.58 -2.33 -7.28
N PRO A 99 -14.10 -1.77 -6.16
CA PRO A 99 -13.28 -1.25 -5.08
C PRO A 99 -12.22 -2.26 -4.59
N THR A 100 -11.01 -1.78 -4.30
CA THR A 100 -9.90 -2.57 -3.74
C THR A 100 -10.27 -3.15 -2.38
N GLY A 101 -11.13 -2.44 -1.66
CA GLY A 101 -11.60 -2.81 -0.34
C GLY A 101 -10.58 -2.53 0.77
N PHE A 102 -11.05 -2.67 2.00
CA PHE A 102 -10.23 -2.59 3.19
C PHE A 102 -9.98 -3.99 3.74
N PRO A 103 -8.75 -4.34 4.18
CA PRO A 103 -7.59 -3.48 4.41
C PRO A 103 -6.62 -3.38 3.21
N ARG A 104 -6.87 -4.10 2.10
CA ARG A 104 -5.95 -4.19 0.96
C ARG A 104 -5.49 -2.83 0.43
N ILE A 105 -6.38 -1.83 0.40
CA ILE A 105 -6.04 -0.48 -0.07
C ILE A 105 -4.92 0.22 0.73
N LEU A 106 -4.62 -0.20 1.96
CA LEU A 106 -3.46 0.30 2.72
C LEU A 106 -2.14 -0.36 2.34
N PHE A 107 -2.21 -1.52 1.69
CA PHE A 107 -1.04 -2.36 1.40
C PHE A 107 -0.54 -2.24 -0.04
N VAL A 108 -1.18 -1.41 -0.84
CA VAL A 108 -0.70 -1.02 -2.18
C VAL A 108 0.34 0.08 -2.09
N ILE A 109 1.05 0.34 -3.18
CA ILE A 109 2.16 1.29 -3.23
C ILE A 109 1.70 2.75 -3.33
N TRP A 110 0.40 3.02 -3.37
CA TRP A 110 -0.11 4.38 -3.54
C TRP A 110 -0.19 5.14 -2.21
N PRO A 111 0.10 6.45 -2.20
CA PRO A 111 -0.11 7.29 -1.03
C PRO A 111 -1.59 7.47 -0.69
N PHE A 112 -1.82 7.91 0.54
CA PHE A 112 -3.11 8.36 1.02
C PHE A 112 -2.93 9.51 2.00
N GLU A 113 -3.88 10.43 2.04
CA GLU A 113 -3.91 11.54 2.97
C GLU A 113 -4.78 11.21 4.17
N ILE A 114 -4.32 11.54 5.38
CA ILE A 114 -5.14 11.54 6.59
C ILE A 114 -5.54 12.98 6.89
N ILE A 115 -6.84 13.21 7.11
CA ILE A 115 -7.42 14.53 7.36
C ILE A 115 -8.30 14.47 8.61
N HIS A 116 -8.07 15.38 9.56
CA HIS A 116 -8.85 15.50 10.80
C HIS A 116 -9.94 16.58 10.65
N THR A 117 -11.21 16.21 10.79
CA THR A 117 -12.38 17.10 10.56
C THR A 117 -13.48 16.95 11.62
N GLY A 118 -13.13 16.51 12.83
CA GLY A 118 -14.08 16.01 13.86
C GLY A 118 -14.40 14.51 13.72
N ARG A 119 -14.03 13.96 12.56
CA ARG A 119 -13.82 12.55 12.25
C ARG A 119 -12.51 12.44 11.45
N ILE A 120 -11.99 11.24 11.26
CA ILE A 120 -10.80 11.05 10.43
C ILE A 120 -11.22 10.60 9.03
N LEU A 121 -10.74 11.29 8.01
CA LEU A 121 -10.87 10.89 6.61
C LEU A 121 -9.52 10.35 6.13
N MET A 122 -9.55 9.22 5.45
CA MET A 122 -8.40 8.68 4.71
C MET A 122 -8.71 8.78 3.23
N PHE A 123 -8.02 9.67 2.53
CA PHE A 123 -8.20 9.90 1.10
C PHE A 123 -7.10 9.18 0.32
N PHE A 124 -7.46 8.15 -0.42
CA PHE A 124 -6.53 7.29 -1.13
C PHE A 124 -6.35 7.79 -2.56
N GLU A 125 -5.09 7.82 -3.03
CA GLU A 125 -4.81 7.98 -4.46
C GLU A 125 -5.48 6.86 -5.26
N GLY A 126 -5.27 5.60 -4.86
CA GLY A 126 -5.86 4.45 -5.53
C GLY A 126 -7.38 4.52 -5.58
N GLN A 127 -7.94 4.50 -6.80
CA GLN A 127 -9.37 4.64 -7.09
C GLN A 127 -9.97 6.00 -6.68
N HIS A 128 -9.13 6.94 -6.26
CA HIS A 128 -9.49 8.29 -5.84
C HIS A 128 -10.68 8.30 -4.86
N THR A 129 -10.55 7.53 -3.77
CA THR A 129 -11.65 7.19 -2.87
C THR A 129 -11.36 7.60 -1.43
N ILE A 130 -12.41 7.75 -0.63
CA ILE A 130 -12.32 8.17 0.78
C ILE A 130 -12.87 7.05 1.67
N ARG A 131 -12.11 6.72 2.71
CA ARG A 131 -12.60 5.98 3.87
C ARG A 131 -12.81 6.93 5.03
N GLU A 132 -13.85 6.67 5.81
CA GLU A 132 -14.24 7.49 6.94
C GLU A 132 -14.12 6.70 8.25
N ILE A 133 -13.58 7.34 9.29
CA ILE A 133 -13.46 6.80 10.64
C ILE A 133 -14.14 7.77 11.62
N TRP A 134 -15.22 7.32 12.25
CA TRP A 134 -15.96 8.12 13.23
C TRP A 134 -15.21 8.19 14.56
N MET A 135 -15.05 9.39 15.09
CA MET A 135 -14.27 9.66 16.31
C MET A 135 -15.12 10.18 17.48
N ASP A 136 -16.44 10.17 17.36
CA ASP A 136 -17.39 10.79 18.29
C ASP A 136 -17.86 9.87 19.43
N GLY A 137 -17.21 8.71 19.61
CA GLY A 137 -17.52 7.75 20.67
C GLY A 137 -18.77 6.90 20.42
N ARG A 138 -19.37 6.96 19.22
CA ARG A 138 -20.48 6.08 18.84
C ARG A 138 -20.07 4.61 18.87
N GLN A 139 -21.05 3.75 19.10
CA GLN A 139 -20.88 2.30 18.94
C GLN A 139 -20.95 1.92 17.47
N LEU A 140 -20.36 0.76 17.15
CA LEU A 140 -20.59 0.13 15.86
C LEU A 140 -22.09 -0.24 15.72
N PRO A 141 -22.67 -0.12 14.52
CA PRO A 141 -24.04 -0.57 14.27
C PRO A 141 -24.17 -2.08 14.54
N ALA A 142 -25.30 -2.50 15.10
CA ALA A 142 -25.57 -3.92 15.34
C ALA A 142 -25.81 -4.70 14.04
N ASP A 143 -26.38 -4.03 13.03
CA ASP A 143 -26.70 -4.59 11.70
C ASP A 143 -26.30 -3.57 10.62
N PRO A 144 -25.01 -3.51 10.23
CA PRO A 144 -24.55 -2.59 9.20
C PRO A 144 -24.95 -3.03 7.79
N ASP A 145 -25.35 -2.07 6.95
CA ASP A 145 -25.38 -2.28 5.51
C ASP A 145 -24.00 -2.72 4.98
N PRO A 146 -23.89 -3.75 4.11
CA PRO A 146 -22.61 -4.22 3.59
C PRO A 146 -21.88 -3.17 2.75
N ARG A 147 -20.62 -2.88 3.10
CA ARG A 147 -19.77 -1.86 2.47
C ARG A 147 -18.45 -2.45 1.98
N TRP A 148 -17.86 -1.83 0.97
CA TRP A 148 -16.54 -2.22 0.45
C TRP A 148 -15.38 -1.89 1.43
N TYR A 149 -15.54 -0.82 2.22
CA TYR A 149 -14.55 -0.36 3.20
C TYR A 149 -15.01 -0.48 4.66
N GLY A 150 -16.19 -1.11 4.88
CA GLY A 150 -16.80 -1.27 6.19
C GLY A 150 -17.33 0.03 6.83
N TYR A 151 -17.74 -0.09 8.09
CA TYR A 151 -18.11 1.01 8.99
C TYR A 151 -17.09 1.07 10.13
N SER A 152 -16.36 2.18 10.23
CA SER A 152 -15.25 2.33 11.17
C SER A 152 -15.56 3.30 12.30
N VAL A 153 -15.22 2.91 13.53
CA VAL A 153 -15.18 3.79 14.71
C VAL A 153 -13.79 3.77 15.30
N GLY A 154 -13.29 4.93 15.70
CA GLY A 154 -11.96 5.11 16.26
C GLY A 154 -12.00 5.72 17.65
N LYS A 155 -10.99 5.40 18.44
CA LYS A 155 -10.71 6.03 19.73
C LYS A 155 -9.22 6.04 20.02
N TRP A 156 -8.77 7.05 20.74
CA TRP A 156 -7.40 7.13 21.22
C TRP A 156 -7.22 6.29 22.49
N GLN A 157 -6.15 5.49 22.53
CA GLN A 157 -5.67 4.77 23.71
C GLN A 157 -4.24 5.22 23.97
N GLY A 158 -4.07 6.18 24.89
CA GLY A 158 -2.81 6.94 24.97
C GLY A 158 -2.50 7.57 23.61
N ASP A 159 -1.30 7.30 23.09
CA ASP A 159 -0.77 7.85 21.83
C ASP A 159 -1.13 6.99 20.59
N THR A 160 -2.04 6.03 20.73
CA THR A 160 -2.40 5.10 19.64
C THR A 160 -3.87 5.27 19.27
N LEU A 161 -4.13 5.56 17.99
CA LEU A 161 -5.47 5.51 17.43
C LEU A 161 -5.83 4.04 17.20
N VAL A 162 -6.85 3.56 17.90
CA VAL A 162 -7.41 2.23 17.71
C VAL A 162 -8.71 2.36 16.92
N VAL A 163 -8.76 1.72 15.75
CA VAL A 163 -9.93 1.73 14.87
C VAL A 163 -10.51 0.33 14.80
N GLU A 164 -11.82 0.23 14.97
CA GLU A 164 -12.56 -1.02 14.82
C GLU A 164 -13.52 -0.87 13.63
N THR A 165 -13.53 -1.87 12.76
CA THR A 165 -14.36 -1.85 11.55
C THR A 165 -15.11 -3.17 11.38
N ILE A 166 -16.39 -3.07 11.00
CA ILE A 166 -17.28 -4.20 10.63
C ILE A 166 -18.12 -3.84 9.40
N GLY A 167 -19.03 -4.72 8.99
CA GLY A 167 -20.01 -4.43 7.94
C GLY A 167 -19.38 -4.43 6.55
N PHE A 168 -18.39 -5.29 6.34
CA PHE A 168 -17.82 -5.52 5.03
C PHE A 168 -18.77 -6.37 4.18
N ASN A 169 -18.74 -6.19 2.86
CA ASN A 169 -19.23 -7.23 1.94
C ASN A 169 -18.14 -8.31 1.74
N ASP A 170 -18.44 -9.39 1.03
CA ASP A 170 -17.50 -10.50 0.75
C ASP A 170 -16.93 -10.47 -0.68
N LYS A 171 -16.96 -9.29 -1.33
CA LYS A 171 -16.67 -9.14 -2.77
C LYS A 171 -15.22 -8.78 -3.09
N THR A 172 -14.41 -8.49 -2.07
CA THR A 172 -13.00 -8.10 -2.24
C THR A 172 -12.04 -9.18 -1.77
N TRP A 173 -10.78 -9.02 -2.14
CA TRP A 173 -9.69 -9.86 -1.64
C TRP A 173 -8.87 -9.07 -0.63
N LEU A 174 -8.45 -9.72 0.46
CA LEU A 174 -7.59 -9.10 1.46
C LEU A 174 -6.17 -8.89 0.93
N GLY A 175 -5.70 -9.75 0.03
CA GLY A 175 -4.42 -9.60 -0.65
C GLY A 175 -4.50 -10.03 -2.11
N ALA A 176 -3.54 -9.58 -2.90
CA ALA A 176 -3.55 -9.84 -4.34
C ALA A 176 -3.16 -11.29 -4.73
N GLN A 177 -2.89 -12.15 -3.75
CA GLN A 177 -2.83 -13.61 -3.93
C GLN A 177 -4.21 -14.30 -3.73
N GLY A 178 -5.27 -13.52 -3.53
CA GLY A 178 -6.64 -14.02 -3.49
C GLY A 178 -7.14 -14.43 -2.12
N GLN A 179 -6.50 -14.00 -1.02
CA GLN A 179 -7.00 -14.25 0.33
C GLN A 179 -8.44 -13.71 0.46
N PRO A 180 -9.45 -14.56 0.72
CA PRO A 180 -10.85 -14.13 0.80
C PRO A 180 -11.16 -13.54 2.18
N HIS A 181 -12.34 -12.96 2.31
CA HIS A 181 -12.98 -12.69 3.60
C HIS A 181 -14.49 -12.83 3.45
N SER A 182 -15.18 -12.87 4.57
CA SER A 182 -16.63 -12.91 4.66
C SER A 182 -17.20 -11.55 5.11
N ASP A 183 -18.53 -11.51 5.15
CA ASP A 183 -19.33 -10.44 5.74
C ASP A 183 -19.29 -10.42 7.27
N GLU A 184 -18.78 -11.48 7.92
CA GLU A 184 -18.58 -11.56 9.37
C GLU A 184 -17.22 -10.99 9.80
N MET A 185 -16.42 -10.48 8.86
CA MET A 185 -15.11 -9.93 9.14
C MET A 185 -15.18 -8.70 10.05
N ARG A 186 -14.29 -8.67 11.04
CA ARG A 186 -13.99 -7.53 11.89
C ARG A 186 -12.50 -7.22 11.81
N THR A 187 -12.16 -5.96 11.68
CA THR A 187 -10.77 -5.51 11.75
C THR A 187 -10.53 -4.63 12.97
N ILE A 188 -9.34 -4.78 13.57
CA ILE A 188 -8.83 -3.87 14.58
C ILE A 188 -7.49 -3.34 14.07
N GLU A 189 -7.44 -2.03 13.86
CA GLU A 189 -6.28 -1.30 13.40
C GLU A 189 -5.71 -0.49 14.55
N ARG A 190 -4.38 -0.37 14.58
CA ARG A 190 -3.68 0.51 15.52
C ARG A 190 -2.69 1.37 14.75
N TYR A 191 -2.86 2.68 14.86
CA TYR A 191 -1.95 3.66 14.28
C TYR A 191 -1.26 4.40 15.42
N ARG A 192 0.07 4.28 15.48
CA ARG A 192 0.90 4.99 16.45
C ARG A 192 1.93 5.82 15.72
N ARG A 193 1.85 7.14 15.81
CA ARG A 193 2.90 8.03 15.31
C ARG A 193 4.07 7.98 16.28
N VAL A 194 5.22 7.47 15.82
CA VAL A 194 6.40 7.24 16.67
C VAL A 194 7.49 8.30 16.50
N ASP A 195 7.45 9.01 15.38
CA ASP A 195 8.27 10.18 15.09
C ASP A 195 7.54 11.08 14.07
N HIS A 196 8.14 12.22 13.73
CA HIS A 196 7.58 13.16 12.75
C HIS A 196 7.18 12.51 11.42
N ASN A 197 7.91 11.49 10.96
CA ASN A 197 7.78 10.92 9.62
C ASN A 197 7.27 9.48 9.60
N THR A 198 6.92 8.90 10.75
CA THR A 198 6.63 7.46 10.85
C THR A 198 5.39 7.18 11.68
N ILE A 199 4.47 6.43 11.09
CA ILE A 199 3.38 5.76 11.78
C ILE A 199 3.67 4.26 11.78
N GLU A 200 3.66 3.65 12.96
CA GLU A 200 3.54 2.20 13.13
C GLU A 200 2.08 1.80 12.96
N PHE A 201 1.84 0.83 12.09
CA PHE A 201 0.53 0.29 11.79
C PHE A 201 0.48 -1.19 12.11
N ASN A 202 -0.48 -1.58 12.95
CA ASN A 202 -0.80 -2.97 13.23
C ASN A 202 -2.23 -3.26 12.83
N LEU A 203 -2.45 -4.46 12.32
CA LEU A 203 -3.75 -4.91 11.86
C LEU A 203 -4.05 -6.30 12.44
N THR A 204 -5.24 -6.45 12.99
CA THR A 204 -5.84 -7.72 13.37
C THR A 204 -7.10 -7.92 12.54
N ILE A 205 -7.27 -9.12 12.00
CA ILE A 205 -8.43 -9.53 11.20
C ILE A 205 -9.05 -10.73 11.91
N ASP A 206 -10.30 -10.59 12.35
CA ASP A 206 -11.11 -11.64 12.94
C ASP A 206 -12.27 -11.94 12.00
N ASP A 207 -12.28 -13.13 11.42
CA ASP A 207 -13.29 -13.60 10.48
C ASP A 207 -13.41 -15.12 10.62
N PRO A 208 -14.22 -15.60 11.58
CA PRO A 208 -14.30 -17.01 11.94
C PRO A 208 -14.95 -17.88 10.85
N LYS A 209 -15.68 -17.27 9.91
CA LYS A 209 -16.25 -17.95 8.75
C LYS A 209 -15.19 -18.24 7.70
N THR A 210 -14.18 -17.39 7.56
CA THR A 210 -13.09 -17.58 6.59
C THR A 210 -11.88 -18.30 7.18
N TYR A 211 -11.46 -17.93 8.39
CA TYR A 211 -10.22 -18.37 9.02
C TYR A 211 -10.50 -19.15 10.30
N THR A 212 -9.69 -20.17 10.57
CA THR A 212 -9.83 -21.01 11.79
C THR A 212 -9.36 -20.33 13.07
N LYS A 213 -8.65 -19.21 12.96
CA LYS A 213 -8.16 -18.38 14.07
C LYS A 213 -7.98 -16.93 13.60
N VAL A 214 -7.92 -16.01 14.57
CA VAL A 214 -7.61 -14.60 14.32
C VAL A 214 -6.29 -14.45 13.57
N TRP A 215 -6.28 -13.58 12.57
CA TRP A 215 -5.09 -13.23 11.79
C TRP A 215 -4.47 -11.93 12.32
N TYR A 216 -3.26 -12.04 12.85
CA TYR A 216 -2.41 -10.89 13.17
C TYR A 216 -1.49 -10.62 11.99
N ALA A 217 -1.70 -9.50 11.30
CA ALA A 217 -0.82 -9.10 10.20
C ALA A 217 0.52 -8.61 10.74
N GLU A 218 1.57 -8.74 9.93
CA GLU A 218 2.89 -8.22 10.27
C GLU A 218 2.83 -6.70 10.44
N PRO A 219 3.45 -6.13 11.50
CA PRO A 219 3.49 -4.69 11.70
C PRO A 219 4.14 -3.96 10.52
N ARG A 220 3.64 -2.77 10.20
CA ARG A 220 4.11 -1.97 9.07
C ARG A 220 4.49 -0.58 9.50
N LEU A 221 5.43 -0.02 8.75
CA LEU A 221 5.77 1.39 8.85
C LEU A 221 5.14 2.14 7.68
N ILE A 222 4.46 3.22 7.99
CA ILE A 222 3.90 4.17 7.05
C ILE A 222 4.70 5.46 7.18
N LYS A 223 5.19 5.96 6.05
CA LYS A 223 6.13 7.07 5.97
C LYS A 223 5.47 8.33 5.41
N LEU A 224 5.73 9.46 6.05
CA LEU A 224 5.27 10.78 5.61
C LEU A 224 5.87 11.13 4.24
N LYS A 225 5.06 11.78 3.40
CA LYS A 225 5.41 12.26 2.06
C LYS A 225 5.14 13.75 1.97
N PRO A 226 6.04 14.59 2.52
CA PRO A 226 5.83 16.04 2.55
C PRO A 226 5.82 16.62 1.13
N GLY A 227 4.88 17.53 0.87
CA GLY A 227 4.74 18.21 -0.42
C GLY A 227 4.18 17.36 -1.56
N VAL A 228 3.67 16.16 -1.25
CA VAL A 228 2.94 15.33 -2.22
C VAL A 228 1.46 15.69 -2.12
N GLU A 229 0.84 15.90 -3.28
CA GLU A 229 -0.61 15.98 -3.43
C GLU A 229 -1.14 14.62 -3.89
N ILE A 230 -2.39 14.29 -3.55
CA ILE A 230 -3.04 13.07 -4.03
C ILE A 230 -3.49 13.28 -5.48
N PRO A 231 -2.89 12.60 -6.48
CA PRO A 231 -3.30 12.77 -7.85
C PRO A 231 -4.63 12.06 -8.13
N GLU A 232 -5.29 12.47 -9.22
CA GLU A 232 -6.41 11.72 -9.78
C GLU A 232 -5.93 10.35 -10.29
N SER A 233 -6.49 9.30 -9.70
CA SER A 233 -6.19 7.91 -10.08
C SER A 233 -7.48 7.09 -9.98
N PHE A 234 -8.41 7.40 -10.88
CA PHE A 234 -9.67 6.69 -11.01
C PHE A 234 -9.46 5.33 -11.67
N CYS A 235 -10.22 4.33 -11.26
CA CYS A 235 -10.42 3.15 -12.10
C CYS A 235 -11.59 3.42 -13.04
N VAL A 236 -11.29 3.59 -14.32
CA VAL A 236 -12.30 3.89 -15.34
C VAL A 236 -12.69 2.60 -16.04
N ALA A 237 -13.92 2.12 -15.80
CA ALA A 237 -14.36 0.81 -16.29
C ALA A 237 -14.29 0.66 -17.81
N SER A 238 -14.60 1.72 -18.57
CA SER A 238 -14.51 1.69 -20.05
C SER A 238 -13.07 1.57 -20.55
N GLU A 239 -12.12 2.22 -19.88
CA GLU A 239 -10.69 2.14 -20.23
C GLU A 239 -10.11 0.78 -19.82
N GLU A 240 -10.51 0.25 -18.67
CA GLU A 240 -10.08 -1.06 -18.19
C GLU A 240 -10.61 -2.20 -19.07
N GLU A 241 -11.83 -2.06 -19.60
CA GLU A 241 -12.40 -2.99 -20.59
C GLU A 241 -11.62 -2.94 -21.91
N GLU A 242 -11.29 -1.75 -22.42
CA GLU A 242 -10.47 -1.61 -23.62
C GLU A 242 -9.07 -2.21 -23.41
N PHE A 243 -8.45 -1.93 -22.27
CA PHE A 243 -7.17 -2.49 -21.88
C PHE A 243 -7.22 -4.03 -21.76
N ALA A 244 -8.31 -4.58 -21.22
CA ALA A 244 -8.54 -6.03 -21.18
C ALA A 244 -8.43 -6.66 -22.57
N LYS A 245 -9.23 -6.13 -23.51
CA LYS A 245 -9.34 -6.66 -24.88
C LYS A 245 -8.05 -6.50 -25.67
N ARG A 246 -7.38 -5.36 -25.51
CA ARG A 246 -6.17 -5.02 -26.29
C ARG A 246 -4.90 -5.67 -25.76
N ILE A 247 -4.78 -5.83 -24.43
CA ILE A 247 -3.52 -6.22 -23.79
C ILE A 247 -3.66 -7.51 -22.96
N ARG A 248 -4.57 -7.55 -21.98
CA ARG A 248 -4.61 -8.66 -21.01
C ARG A 248 -5.08 -9.98 -21.61
N GLU A 249 -6.18 -9.99 -22.36
CA GLU A 249 -6.69 -11.23 -22.95
C GLU A 249 -5.73 -11.81 -24.01
N PRO A 250 -5.15 -11.01 -24.94
CA PRO A 250 -4.15 -11.54 -25.86
C PRO A 250 -2.92 -12.11 -25.14
N ALA A 251 -2.44 -11.45 -24.08
CA ALA A 251 -1.32 -11.95 -23.28
C ALA A 251 -1.66 -13.27 -22.58
N ALA A 252 -2.86 -13.39 -22.01
CA ALA A 252 -3.33 -14.63 -21.38
C ALA A 252 -3.46 -15.81 -22.37
N ARG A 253 -3.81 -15.54 -23.63
CA ARG A 253 -3.85 -16.58 -24.68
C ARG A 253 -2.45 -17.05 -25.11
N GLN A 254 -1.44 -16.18 -25.02
CA GLN A 254 -0.06 -16.55 -25.37
C GLN A 254 0.56 -17.49 -24.33
N THR A 255 0.17 -17.37 -23.06
CA THR A 255 0.67 -18.24 -21.98
C THR A 255 -0.06 -19.58 -21.91
N GLY A 256 -1.22 -19.73 -22.54
CA GLY A 256 -2.00 -20.97 -22.61
C GLY A 256 -1.67 -21.89 -23.79
N LYS A 257 -0.49 -21.78 -24.40
CA LYS A 257 -0.01 -22.68 -25.46
C LYS A 257 0.92 -23.76 -24.89
N GLU A 258 0.31 -24.85 -24.39
CA GLU A 258 0.82 -26.23 -24.49
C GLU A 258 -0.26 -27.09 -25.16
#